data_AF-A0A8H5U4U4-F1
#
_entry.id   AF-A0A8H5U4U4-F1
#
_cell.length_a   1.000
_cell.length_b   1.000
_cell.length_c   1.000
_cell.angle_alpha   90.00
_cell.angle_beta   90.00
_cell.angle_gamma   90.00
#
_symmetry.space_group_name_H-M   'P 1'
#
loop_
_entity.id
_entity.type
_entity.pdbx_description
1 polymer ?
#
loop_
_entity_poly.entity_id
_entity_poly.type
_entity_poly.pdbx_seq_one_letter_code
_entity_poly.pdbx_strand_id
1 'polypeptide(L)'
;MGIDAGFDMVPQLSRTDTDYKAWDLFINMVKERYKTDKRMEINANYIFFNAGEGPILPFEGFKFMRFSSKVSGSTATTTGVWDIIQAVTQIAKSIFGSRVRDWSEAFDHYGYYKWDEVHASIKSYDKVDGWAAPETSASPSANLTSSEQISSSLCEVQSIPGRGKGLIALRKITMGTRVLIEKPILQTRNAPPASLEPIIARDLKSLPKAKQRQFLSLHNNFPGKYPFSGIMRTNALPCGSGASVGAVYPTICFINHSCRANAHNSWNEALEQETIHAIRDIEPGEEITISYDHGGPSSHRKPWLKEKFGFDCDCFVCRLPLVELEKSDKRRKQIQQLDQDIGDPFRMMSSPSASLLDCRSLLQVLKEEFEEDTSILGARANYDAFQIAIVHGDLARGAVFADRAFQVRLICEGEDSLSTKRMQRLAEDPKSHPSFGVHSVRWKTKKGQVPQELMRDEFENWLWRQG
;
A
#
# COMPACT_ATOMS: atom_id res chain seq x y z
N MET A 1 -17.22 -7.67 -18.48
CA MET A 1 -16.54 -7.96 -17.21
C MET A 1 -17.12 -7.02 -16.17
N GLY A 2 -17.41 -7.51 -14.97
CA GLY A 2 -17.91 -6.65 -13.90
C GLY A 2 -16.84 -6.45 -12.85
N ILE A 3 -16.88 -5.29 -12.22
CA ILE A 3 -16.01 -4.83 -11.15
C ILE A 3 -16.51 -5.41 -9.84
N ASP A 4 -15.63 -6.10 -9.11
CA ASP A 4 -15.89 -6.51 -7.73
C ASP A 4 -15.39 -5.46 -6.74
N ALA A 5 -16.09 -5.32 -5.63
CA ALA A 5 -15.65 -4.53 -4.49
C ALA A 5 -16.14 -5.13 -3.18
N GLY A 6 -15.48 -4.78 -2.09
CA GLY A 6 -15.79 -5.33 -0.79
C GLY A 6 -14.75 -4.97 0.25
N PHE A 7 -14.71 -5.77 1.31
CA PHE A 7 -13.62 -5.72 2.28
C PHE A 7 -13.21 -7.12 2.72
N ASP A 8 -11.96 -7.22 3.12
CA ASP A 8 -11.36 -8.40 3.71
C ASP A 8 -11.01 -8.15 5.17
N MET A 9 -11.10 -9.20 5.99
CA MET A 9 -10.65 -9.16 7.38
C MET A 9 -9.20 -9.62 7.49
N VAL A 10 -8.27 -8.71 7.78
CA VAL A 10 -6.83 -8.97 7.78
C VAL A 10 -6.14 -8.36 9.00
N PRO A 11 -5.56 -9.17 9.92
CA PRO A 11 -5.58 -10.63 9.91
C PRO A 11 -6.98 -11.19 10.18
N GLN A 12 -7.22 -12.44 9.76
CA GLN A 12 -8.48 -13.16 10.04
C GLN A 12 -8.78 -13.20 11.55
N LEU A 13 -10.05 -13.25 11.91
CA LEU A 13 -10.46 -13.38 13.31
C LEU A 13 -9.98 -14.72 13.90
N SER A 14 -9.49 -14.65 15.12
CA SER A 14 -9.07 -15.80 15.91
C SER A 14 -10.23 -16.31 16.77
N ARG A 15 -10.11 -17.52 17.33
CA ARG A 15 -11.09 -18.08 18.28
C ARG A 15 -10.93 -17.53 19.70
N THR A 16 -10.62 -16.24 19.84
CA THR A 16 -10.51 -15.58 21.14
C THR A 16 -11.85 -14.98 21.56
N ASP A 17 -12.09 -14.88 22.87
CA ASP A 17 -13.31 -14.26 23.41
C ASP A 17 -13.47 -12.79 22.97
N THR A 18 -12.36 -12.08 22.79
CA THR A 18 -12.36 -10.70 22.28
C THR A 18 -12.84 -10.62 20.83
N ASP A 19 -12.30 -11.47 19.94
CA ASP A 19 -12.72 -11.50 18.53
C ASP A 19 -14.18 -12.00 18.41
N TYR A 20 -14.59 -12.95 19.25
CA TYR A 20 -15.98 -13.41 19.31
C TYR A 20 -16.95 -12.28 19.68
N LYS A 21 -16.68 -11.55 20.77
CA LYS A 21 -17.52 -10.42 21.21
C LYS A 21 -17.57 -9.29 20.20
N ALA A 22 -16.44 -8.96 19.57
CA ALA A 22 -16.38 -7.95 18.54
C ALA A 22 -17.17 -8.37 17.28
N TRP A 23 -17.09 -9.64 16.87
CA TRP A 23 -17.87 -10.16 15.76
C TRP A 23 -19.37 -10.24 16.05
N ASP A 24 -19.76 -10.66 17.26
CA ASP A 24 -21.16 -10.67 17.65
C ASP A 24 -21.76 -9.26 17.67
N LEU A 25 -21.02 -8.27 18.19
CA LEU A 25 -21.39 -6.86 18.10
C LEU A 25 -21.56 -6.41 16.64
N PHE A 26 -20.63 -6.77 15.76
CA PHE A 26 -20.70 -6.46 14.34
C PHE A 26 -21.96 -7.04 13.68
N ILE A 27 -22.22 -8.33 13.88
CA ILE A 27 -23.41 -9.01 13.35
C ILE A 27 -24.69 -8.37 13.88
N ASN A 28 -24.75 -8.02 15.17
CA ASN A 28 -25.92 -7.38 15.76
C ASN A 28 -26.16 -5.97 15.19
N MET A 29 -25.10 -5.18 14.98
CA MET A 29 -25.21 -3.87 14.32
C MET A 29 -25.69 -3.99 12.87
N VAL A 30 -25.20 -4.99 12.12
CA VAL A 30 -25.68 -5.26 10.76
C VAL A 30 -27.16 -5.66 10.77
N LYS A 31 -27.57 -6.59 11.65
CA LYS A 31 -28.98 -6.99 11.78
C LYS A 31 -29.88 -5.81 12.10
N GLU A 32 -29.49 -4.95 13.04
CA GLU A 32 -30.28 -3.77 13.43
C GLU A 32 -30.38 -2.76 12.27
N ARG A 33 -29.27 -2.50 11.57
CA ARG A 33 -29.22 -1.56 10.43
C ARG A 33 -30.14 -1.98 9.27
N TYR A 34 -30.33 -3.28 9.08
CA TYR A 34 -31.09 -3.85 7.97
C TYR A 34 -32.36 -4.59 8.41
N LYS A 35 -32.83 -4.38 9.65
CA LYS A 35 -33.97 -5.12 10.23
C LYS A 35 -35.27 -5.02 9.44
N THR A 36 -35.46 -3.94 8.67
CA THR A 36 -36.61 -3.70 7.79
C THR A 36 -36.29 -3.87 6.30
N ASP A 37 -35.03 -4.16 5.95
CA ASP A 37 -34.60 -4.31 4.57
C ASP A 37 -34.89 -5.73 4.07
N LYS A 38 -35.79 -5.83 3.10
CA LYS A 38 -36.22 -7.11 2.53
C LYS A 38 -35.11 -7.85 1.77
N ARG A 39 -33.97 -7.19 1.50
CA ARG A 39 -32.81 -7.82 0.87
C ARG A 39 -31.97 -8.61 1.87
N MET A 40 -32.12 -8.42 3.18
CA MET A 40 -31.37 -9.18 4.18
C MET A 40 -32.15 -10.43 4.61
N GLU A 41 -31.55 -11.59 4.37
CA GLU A 41 -32.06 -12.90 4.78
C GLU A 41 -31.17 -13.48 5.88
N ILE A 42 -31.78 -13.93 6.98
CA ILE A 42 -31.08 -14.56 8.09
C ILE A 42 -31.25 -16.08 7.94
N ASN A 43 -30.16 -16.75 7.55
CA ASN A 43 -30.10 -18.20 7.47
C ASN A 43 -29.61 -18.81 8.79
N ALA A 44 -29.51 -20.13 8.86
CA ALA A 44 -29.12 -20.84 10.08
C ALA A 44 -27.72 -20.44 10.60
N ASN A 45 -26.75 -20.25 9.69
CA ASN A 45 -25.34 -20.04 10.05
C ASN A 45 -24.75 -18.72 9.55
N TYR A 46 -25.51 -17.94 8.76
CA TYR A 46 -25.03 -16.72 8.13
C TYR A 46 -26.17 -15.77 7.77
N ILE A 47 -25.83 -14.51 7.53
CA ILE A 47 -26.67 -13.51 6.87
C ILE A 47 -26.36 -13.54 5.38
N PHE A 48 -27.38 -13.55 4.55
CA PHE A 48 -27.30 -13.40 3.10
C PHE A 48 -27.97 -12.11 2.66
N PHE A 49 -27.34 -11.36 1.76
CA PHE A 49 -27.94 -10.19 1.14
C PHE A 49 -28.36 -10.51 -0.28
N ASN A 50 -29.65 -10.51 -0.58
CA ASN A 50 -30.21 -10.67 -1.92
C ASN A 50 -30.00 -9.39 -2.75
N ALA A 51 -28.73 -9.11 -3.06
CA ALA A 51 -28.28 -8.00 -3.88
C ALA A 51 -26.94 -8.35 -4.56
N GLY A 52 -26.77 -7.92 -5.81
CA GLY A 52 -25.57 -8.25 -6.60
C GLY A 52 -25.37 -9.76 -6.73
N GLU A 53 -24.19 -10.25 -6.33
CA GLU A 53 -23.81 -11.67 -6.32
C GLU A 53 -24.06 -12.36 -4.99
N GLY A 54 -24.80 -11.73 -4.07
CA GLY A 54 -25.22 -12.36 -2.83
C GLY A 54 -24.13 -12.37 -1.75
N PRO A 55 -23.64 -11.21 -1.29
CA PRO A 55 -22.59 -11.18 -0.27
C PRO A 55 -23.12 -11.74 1.06
N ILE A 56 -22.27 -12.47 1.79
CA ILE A 56 -22.67 -13.22 2.99
C ILE A 56 -21.78 -12.94 4.21
N LEU A 57 -22.37 -13.01 5.41
CA LEU A 57 -21.68 -12.87 6.70
C LEU A 57 -21.96 -14.07 7.61
N PRO A 58 -20.96 -14.89 8.00
CA PRO A 58 -21.17 -16.00 8.91
C PRO A 58 -21.41 -15.52 10.35
N PHE A 59 -22.13 -16.30 11.15
CA PHE A 59 -22.20 -16.07 12.60
C PHE A 59 -20.89 -16.46 13.30
N GLU A 60 -20.16 -17.44 12.76
CA GLU A 60 -18.82 -17.80 13.23
C GLU A 60 -17.75 -16.91 12.58
N GLY A 61 -17.40 -15.80 13.24
CA GLY A 61 -16.49 -14.79 12.68
C GLY A 61 -15.10 -15.27 12.32
N PHE A 62 -14.56 -16.28 12.99
CA PHE A 62 -13.25 -16.86 12.64
C PHE A 62 -13.24 -17.52 11.26
N LYS A 63 -14.42 -17.86 10.70
CA LYS A 63 -14.55 -18.38 9.34
C LYS A 63 -14.58 -17.27 8.29
N PHE A 64 -14.92 -16.05 8.67
CA PHE A 64 -15.06 -14.93 7.75
C PHE A 64 -13.72 -14.54 7.13
N MET A 65 -13.72 -14.30 5.82
CA MET A 65 -12.56 -13.78 5.09
C MET A 65 -12.89 -12.50 4.33
N ARG A 66 -13.99 -12.50 3.58
CA ARG A 66 -14.37 -11.45 2.63
C ARG A 66 -15.87 -11.23 2.61
N PHE A 67 -16.27 -9.97 2.52
CA PHE A 67 -17.62 -9.54 2.15
C PHE A 67 -17.52 -8.70 0.89
N SER A 68 -18.02 -9.20 -0.24
CA SER A 68 -17.87 -8.56 -1.54
C SER A 68 -18.95 -8.97 -2.52
N SER A 69 -19.17 -8.15 -3.53
CA SER A 69 -20.00 -8.47 -4.68
C SER A 69 -19.48 -7.73 -5.90
N LYS A 70 -19.92 -8.14 -7.07
CA LYS A 70 -19.92 -7.30 -8.26
C LYS A 70 -20.74 -6.04 -8.05
N VAL A 71 -20.14 -4.89 -8.29
CA VAL A 71 -20.69 -3.55 -8.04
C VAL A 71 -20.92 -2.72 -9.30
N SER A 72 -20.53 -3.26 -10.47
CA SER A 72 -20.83 -2.67 -11.77
C SER A 72 -21.87 -3.49 -12.53
N GLY A 73 -22.64 -2.83 -13.41
CA GLY A 73 -23.62 -3.46 -14.29
C GLY A 73 -25.06 -3.32 -13.79
N SER A 74 -26.02 -3.68 -14.64
CA SER A 74 -27.46 -3.46 -14.40
C SER A 74 -27.98 -4.12 -13.13
N THR A 75 -27.48 -5.31 -12.79
CA THR A 75 -27.83 -6.01 -11.55
C THR A 75 -27.39 -5.22 -10.32
N ALA A 76 -26.14 -4.74 -10.28
CA ALA A 76 -25.62 -3.99 -9.14
C ALA A 76 -26.38 -2.67 -8.92
N THR A 77 -26.74 -1.97 -10.01
CA THR A 77 -27.55 -0.75 -9.96
C THR A 77 -28.97 -1.02 -9.48
N THR A 78 -29.62 -2.06 -10.01
CA THR A 78 -31.01 -2.39 -9.65
C THR A 78 -31.14 -2.87 -8.20
N THR A 79 -30.17 -3.64 -7.71
CA THR A 79 -30.24 -4.18 -6.34
C THR A 79 -29.67 -3.25 -5.28
N GLY A 80 -28.95 -2.18 -5.66
CA GLY A 80 -28.29 -1.27 -4.73
C GLY A 80 -27.23 -1.95 -3.86
N VAL A 81 -26.47 -2.91 -4.42
CA VAL A 81 -25.50 -3.72 -3.66
C VAL A 81 -24.30 -2.90 -3.18
N TRP A 82 -23.97 -1.83 -3.89
CA TRP A 82 -22.91 -0.90 -3.52
C TRP A 82 -23.18 -0.26 -2.14
N ASP A 83 -24.41 0.21 -1.89
CA ASP A 83 -24.79 0.81 -0.62
C ASP A 83 -24.67 -0.19 0.54
N ILE A 84 -24.97 -1.47 0.26
CA ILE A 84 -24.84 -2.55 1.23
C ILE A 84 -23.36 -2.76 1.56
N ILE A 85 -22.50 -2.90 0.55
CA ILE A 85 -21.05 -3.04 0.73
C ILE A 85 -20.50 -1.86 1.54
N GLN A 86 -20.83 -0.63 1.17
CA GLN A 86 -20.33 0.56 1.87
C GLN A 86 -20.78 0.57 3.33
N ALA A 87 -22.07 0.41 3.60
CA ALA A 87 -22.57 0.49 4.96
C ALA A 87 -22.07 -0.66 5.85
N VAL A 88 -22.00 -1.89 5.34
CA VAL A 88 -21.44 -3.02 6.10
C VAL A 88 -19.94 -2.82 6.35
N THR A 89 -19.20 -2.31 5.35
CA THR A 89 -17.77 -1.96 5.52
C THR A 89 -17.56 -0.91 6.60
N GLN A 90 -18.41 0.13 6.66
CA GLN A 90 -18.31 1.18 7.68
C GLN A 90 -18.61 0.66 9.09
N ILE A 91 -19.62 -0.21 9.25
CA ILE A 91 -19.88 -0.89 10.53
C ILE A 91 -18.69 -1.77 10.91
N ALA A 92 -18.08 -2.48 9.96
CA ALA A 92 -16.89 -3.28 10.24
C ALA A 92 -15.71 -2.39 10.67
N LYS A 93 -15.46 -1.28 9.97
CA LYS A 93 -14.38 -0.33 10.30
C LYS A 93 -14.55 0.29 11.69
N SER A 94 -15.77 0.58 12.13
CA SER A 94 -15.99 1.16 13.46
C SER A 94 -15.64 0.21 14.61
N ILE A 95 -15.67 -1.10 14.37
CA ILE A 95 -15.39 -2.14 15.38
C ILE A 95 -13.95 -2.65 15.27
N PHE A 96 -13.49 -2.92 14.05
CA PHE A 96 -12.23 -3.61 13.79
C PHE A 96 -11.11 -2.68 13.29
N GLY A 97 -11.44 -1.42 13.01
CA GLY A 97 -10.49 -0.40 12.54
C GLY A 97 -9.69 -0.87 11.34
N SER A 98 -8.36 -0.75 11.45
CA SER A 98 -7.41 -1.10 10.40
C SER A 98 -7.39 -2.58 9.98
N ARG A 99 -8.05 -3.49 10.71
CA ARG A 99 -8.18 -4.89 10.29
C ARG A 99 -9.12 -5.07 9.10
N VAL A 100 -10.01 -4.11 8.87
CA VAL A 100 -10.91 -4.10 7.72
C VAL A 100 -10.18 -3.43 6.56
N ARG A 101 -9.85 -4.23 5.55
CA ARG A 101 -9.21 -3.77 4.32
C ARG A 101 -10.23 -3.75 3.19
N ASP A 102 -10.80 -2.58 2.94
CA ASP A 102 -11.67 -2.38 1.79
C ASP A 102 -10.88 -2.29 0.49
N TRP A 103 -11.50 -2.76 -0.58
CA TRP A 103 -10.90 -2.87 -1.89
C TRP A 103 -11.99 -2.76 -2.96
N SER A 104 -11.57 -2.41 -4.17
CA SER A 104 -12.44 -2.30 -5.32
C SER A 104 -11.59 -2.39 -6.58
N GLU A 105 -11.96 -3.31 -7.47
CA GLU A 105 -11.27 -3.52 -8.74
C GLU A 105 -11.33 -2.29 -9.65
N ALA A 106 -12.30 -1.38 -9.41
CA ALA A 106 -12.37 -0.10 -10.12
C ALA A 106 -11.11 0.75 -9.88
N PHE A 107 -10.45 0.54 -8.74
CA PHE A 107 -9.30 1.30 -8.29
C PHE A 107 -8.00 0.47 -8.29
N ASP A 108 -7.99 -0.68 -8.96
CA ASP A 108 -6.88 -1.64 -8.92
C ASP A 108 -6.48 -2.08 -7.50
N HIS A 109 -7.42 -1.95 -6.55
CA HIS A 109 -7.33 -2.53 -5.23
C HIS A 109 -8.06 -3.87 -5.27
N TYR A 110 -7.30 -4.95 -5.21
CA TYR A 110 -7.86 -6.29 -5.18
C TYR A 110 -7.97 -6.78 -3.75
N GLY A 111 -8.94 -7.67 -3.54
CA GLY A 111 -9.07 -8.31 -2.24
C GLY A 111 -7.81 -9.12 -1.90
N TYR A 112 -7.46 -9.11 -0.61
CA TYR A 112 -6.26 -9.70 -0.04
C TYR A 112 -6.19 -11.23 -0.20
N TYR A 113 -7.32 -11.92 -0.06
CA TYR A 113 -7.41 -13.38 -0.22
C TYR A 113 -7.66 -13.80 -1.68
N LYS A 114 -7.14 -14.94 -2.10
CA LYS A 114 -7.48 -15.51 -3.41
C LYS A 114 -8.92 -16.05 -3.39
N TRP A 115 -9.57 -16.08 -4.56
CA TRP A 115 -10.95 -16.51 -4.67
C TRP A 115 -11.20 -17.96 -4.24
N ASP A 116 -10.24 -18.87 -4.46
CA ASP A 116 -10.31 -20.25 -3.98
C ASP A 116 -10.34 -20.34 -2.45
N GLU A 117 -9.55 -19.52 -1.76
CA GLU A 117 -9.57 -19.40 -0.29
C GLU A 117 -10.92 -18.87 0.22
N VAL A 118 -11.43 -17.81 -0.43
CA VAL A 118 -12.73 -17.22 -0.08
C VAL A 118 -13.86 -18.23 -0.30
N HIS A 119 -13.89 -18.92 -1.43
CA HIS A 119 -14.90 -19.95 -1.69
C HIS A 119 -14.80 -21.14 -0.71
N ALA A 120 -13.58 -21.53 -0.31
CA ALA A 120 -13.39 -22.56 0.71
C ALA A 120 -13.92 -22.10 2.08
N SER A 121 -13.67 -20.85 2.46
CA SER A 121 -14.25 -20.22 3.66
C SER A 121 -15.78 -20.21 3.61
N ILE A 122 -16.38 -19.72 2.52
CA ILE A 122 -17.85 -19.68 2.35
C ILE A 122 -18.47 -21.08 2.48
N LYS A 123 -17.88 -22.10 1.84
CA LYS A 123 -18.34 -23.49 1.96
C LYS A 123 -18.25 -24.06 3.38
N SER A 124 -17.48 -23.43 4.27
CA SER A 124 -17.37 -23.87 5.67
C SER A 124 -18.48 -23.34 6.58
N TYR A 125 -19.29 -22.37 6.12
CA TYR A 125 -20.33 -21.76 6.96
C TYR A 125 -21.45 -22.74 7.31
N ASP A 126 -21.75 -23.70 6.42
CA ASP A 126 -22.75 -24.75 6.66
C ASP A 126 -22.20 -25.98 7.41
N LYS A 127 -20.89 -26.00 7.69
CA LYS A 127 -20.26 -27.09 8.45
C LYS A 127 -20.15 -26.69 9.92
N VAL A 128 -20.82 -27.42 10.81
CA VAL A 128 -20.58 -27.31 12.25
C VAL A 128 -19.22 -27.94 12.53
N ASP A 129 -18.19 -27.15 12.82
CA ASP A 129 -16.83 -27.67 13.02
C ASP A 129 -16.73 -28.38 14.38
N GLY A 130 -16.84 -29.71 14.35
CA GLY A 130 -16.11 -30.58 15.27
C GLY A 130 -14.60 -30.53 14.92
N TRP A 131 -13.77 -30.39 15.94
CA TRP A 131 -12.32 -30.18 15.85
C TRP A 131 -11.60 -31.26 15.03
N ALA A 132 -10.92 -30.88 13.94
CA ALA A 132 -9.86 -31.68 13.31
C ALA A 132 -8.80 -30.77 12.69
N ALA A 133 -7.52 -31.07 12.97
CA ALA A 133 -6.35 -30.32 12.50
C ALA A 133 -5.92 -30.78 11.08
N PRO A 134 -5.34 -29.91 10.24
CA PRO A 134 -4.76 -30.35 8.96
C PRO A 134 -3.28 -30.71 9.08
N GLU A 135 -2.93 -31.80 8.42
CA GLU A 135 -1.59 -32.35 8.24
C GLU A 135 -0.73 -31.54 7.27
N THR A 136 0.54 -31.41 7.62
CA THR A 136 1.62 -30.89 6.79
C THR A 136 2.04 -31.90 5.73
N SER A 137 2.16 -31.46 4.48
CA SER A 137 3.07 -32.09 3.52
C SER A 137 3.97 -31.01 2.90
N ALA A 138 5.27 -31.16 3.14
CA ALA A 138 6.32 -30.43 2.48
C ALA A 138 7.05 -31.39 1.54
N SER A 139 7.52 -30.89 0.41
CA SER A 139 8.63 -31.48 -0.36
C SER A 139 9.28 -30.43 -1.26
N PRO A 140 10.56 -30.60 -1.64
CA PRO A 140 11.49 -29.48 -1.67
C PRO A 140 12.20 -29.26 -3.03
N SER A 141 12.93 -28.13 -3.04
CA SER A 141 14.16 -27.87 -3.81
C SER A 141 14.05 -27.34 -5.24
N ALA A 142 14.69 -26.19 -5.46
CA ALA A 142 15.79 -26.10 -6.43
C ALA A 142 16.77 -24.99 -6.01
N ASN A 143 18.05 -25.38 -5.88
CA ASN A 143 19.18 -24.50 -5.63
C ASN A 143 19.46 -23.59 -6.82
N LEU A 144 19.72 -22.31 -6.57
CA LEU A 144 20.56 -21.48 -7.43
C LEU A 144 21.57 -20.72 -6.55
N THR A 145 22.80 -21.23 -6.61
CA THR A 145 24.02 -20.58 -6.14
C THR A 145 24.42 -19.48 -7.10
N SER A 146 24.51 -18.26 -6.59
CA SER A 146 25.68 -17.36 -6.69
C SER A 146 25.23 -15.97 -6.22
N SER A 147 25.72 -15.59 -5.04
CA SER A 147 25.70 -14.21 -4.58
C SER A 147 26.71 -13.45 -5.43
N GLU A 148 26.25 -12.80 -6.49
CA GLU A 148 27.07 -11.79 -7.14
C GLU A 148 27.23 -10.61 -6.18
N GLN A 149 28.51 -10.30 -6.02
CA GLN A 149 29.12 -9.26 -5.23
C GLN A 149 28.32 -7.95 -5.26
N ILE A 150 28.11 -7.42 -4.05
CA ILE A 150 27.96 -6.01 -3.73
C ILE A 150 28.53 -5.15 -4.86
N SER A 151 27.70 -4.29 -5.46
CA SER A 151 28.17 -3.07 -6.13
C SER A 151 28.91 -2.23 -5.08
N SER A 152 30.14 -2.61 -4.76
CA SER A 152 30.91 -2.13 -3.59
C SER A 152 31.55 -0.78 -3.88
N SER A 153 30.79 0.15 -4.46
CA SER A 153 31.38 1.36 -4.99
C SER A 153 30.57 2.64 -4.76
N LEU A 154 29.25 2.55 -4.51
CA LEU A 154 28.40 3.73 -4.40
C LEU A 154 28.29 4.29 -2.98
N CYS A 155 28.26 3.44 -1.97
CA CYS A 155 28.01 3.84 -0.60
C CYS A 155 28.65 2.88 0.42
N GLU A 156 28.81 3.34 1.66
CA GLU A 156 29.30 2.53 2.77
C GLU A 156 28.51 2.77 4.05
N VAL A 157 28.52 1.77 4.94
CA VAL A 157 27.89 1.89 6.27
C VAL A 157 28.87 2.58 7.22
N GLN A 158 28.48 3.73 7.76
CA GLN A 158 29.26 4.44 8.77
C GLN A 158 28.48 4.57 10.09
N SER A 159 29.20 4.73 11.20
CA SER A 159 28.61 5.14 12.48
C SER A 159 28.25 6.61 12.42
N ILE A 160 27.01 6.96 12.77
CA ILE A 160 26.52 8.32 12.80
C ILE A 160 26.25 8.73 14.25
N PRO A 161 26.93 9.78 14.77
CA PRO A 161 26.72 10.25 16.13
C PRO A 161 25.24 10.47 16.45
N GLY A 162 24.74 9.82 17.51
CA GLY A 162 23.35 9.92 17.95
C GLY A 162 22.31 9.20 17.10
N ARG A 163 22.66 8.66 15.92
CA ARG A 163 21.73 8.00 14.99
C ARG A 163 22.12 6.56 14.64
N GLY A 164 23.09 5.98 15.36
CA GLY A 164 23.49 4.58 15.18
C GLY A 164 24.37 4.40 13.95
N LYS A 165 23.91 3.63 12.97
CA LYS A 165 24.59 3.45 11.67
C LYS A 165 23.78 4.15 10.59
N GLY A 166 24.45 4.54 9.51
CA GLY A 166 23.83 5.11 8.32
C GLY A 166 24.58 4.73 7.07
N LEU A 167 23.95 4.90 5.92
CA LEU A 167 24.54 4.64 4.62
C LEU A 167 25.00 5.96 4.00
N ILE A 168 26.30 6.09 3.73
CA ILE A 168 26.90 7.33 3.21
C ILE A 168 27.34 7.13 1.77
N ALA A 169 26.99 8.07 0.89
CA ALA A 169 27.43 8.04 -0.51
C ALA A 169 28.94 8.28 -0.62
N LEU A 170 29.65 7.42 -1.33
CA LEU A 170 31.10 7.52 -1.58
C LEU A 170 31.44 8.36 -2.82
N ARG A 171 30.45 8.51 -3.72
CA ARG A 171 30.54 9.27 -4.96
C ARG A 171 29.16 9.85 -5.27
N LYS A 172 29.07 10.73 -6.26
CA LYS A 172 27.78 11.23 -6.74
C LYS A 172 26.94 10.07 -7.25
N ILE A 173 25.71 9.96 -6.76
CA ILE A 173 24.70 9.00 -7.21
C ILE A 173 23.65 9.80 -7.95
N THR A 174 23.49 9.54 -9.25
CA THR A 174 22.49 10.23 -10.07
C THR A 174 21.09 9.71 -9.75
N MET A 175 20.10 10.59 -9.85
CA MET A 175 18.69 10.21 -9.74
C MET A 175 18.33 8.99 -10.63
N GLY A 176 17.48 8.10 -10.11
CA GLY A 176 17.07 6.85 -10.74
C GLY A 176 18.05 5.68 -10.56
N THR A 177 19.25 5.93 -10.01
CA THR A 177 20.22 4.85 -9.77
C THR A 177 19.74 3.90 -8.69
N ARG A 178 19.76 2.59 -8.98
CA ARG A 178 19.60 1.54 -7.97
C ARG A 178 20.85 1.50 -7.08
N VAL A 179 20.70 2.00 -5.86
CA VAL A 179 21.78 2.07 -4.85
C VAL A 179 22.05 0.70 -4.26
N LEU A 180 20.99 -0.01 -3.84
CA LEU A 180 21.09 -1.33 -3.22
C LEU A 180 20.02 -2.26 -3.78
N ILE A 181 20.35 -3.54 -3.75
CA ILE A 181 19.41 -4.64 -3.90
C ILE A 181 19.81 -5.78 -2.96
N GLU A 182 18.91 -6.21 -2.09
CA GLU A 182 19.25 -7.21 -1.06
C GLU A 182 18.16 -8.26 -0.86
N LYS A 183 18.60 -9.51 -0.69
CA LYS A 183 17.77 -10.61 -0.20
C LYS A 183 17.51 -10.45 1.30
N PRO A 184 16.30 -10.80 1.78
CA PRO A 184 16.02 -10.86 3.22
C PRO A 184 17.00 -11.75 3.99
N ILE A 185 17.33 -11.35 5.22
CA ILE A 185 17.90 -12.25 6.24
C ILE A 185 16.80 -13.17 6.76
N LEU A 186 15.65 -12.59 7.13
CA LEU A 186 14.47 -13.25 7.66
C LEU A 186 13.21 -12.54 7.15
N GLN A 187 12.15 -13.32 6.98
CA GLN A 187 10.81 -12.85 6.65
C GLN A 187 9.82 -13.36 7.68
N THR A 188 8.87 -12.52 8.09
CA THR A 188 7.80 -12.90 9.02
C THR A 188 6.48 -12.30 8.61
N ARG A 189 5.39 -13.04 8.80
CA ARG A 189 4.04 -12.47 8.75
C ARG A 189 3.78 -11.61 9.97
N ASN A 190 2.94 -10.60 9.84
CA ASN A 190 2.51 -9.77 10.95
C ASN A 190 1.67 -10.62 11.93
N ALA A 191 2.11 -10.71 13.17
CA ALA A 191 1.44 -11.45 14.23
C ALA A 191 1.87 -10.89 15.61
N PRO A 192 1.13 -11.21 16.69
CA PRO A 192 1.51 -10.77 18.03
C PRO A 192 2.93 -11.22 18.41
N PRO A 193 3.72 -10.39 19.12
CA PRO A 193 5.11 -10.70 19.46
C PRO A 193 5.30 -12.06 20.17
N ALA A 194 4.38 -12.44 21.04
CA ALA A 194 4.42 -13.72 21.76
C ALA A 194 4.40 -14.94 20.82
N SER A 195 3.70 -14.83 19.70
CA SER A 195 3.61 -15.88 18.69
C SER A 195 4.79 -15.87 17.72
N LEU A 196 5.33 -14.67 17.42
CA LEU A 196 6.47 -14.52 16.51
C LEU A 196 7.80 -14.90 17.13
N GLU A 197 8.00 -14.62 18.43
CA GLU A 197 9.27 -14.84 19.09
C GLU A 197 9.86 -16.25 18.91
N PRO A 198 9.11 -17.36 19.17
CA PRO A 198 9.65 -18.70 18.98
C PRO A 198 9.92 -19.04 17.50
N ILE A 199 9.14 -18.47 16.57
CA ILE A 199 9.32 -18.67 15.12
C ILE A 199 10.62 -18.00 14.68
N ILE A 200 10.80 -16.72 15.02
CA ILE A 200 12.01 -15.97 14.68
C ILE A 200 13.23 -16.62 15.33
N ALA A 201 13.13 -17.05 16.60
CA ALA A 201 14.23 -17.73 17.29
C ALA A 201 14.67 -19.00 16.56
N ARG A 202 13.72 -19.84 16.13
CA ARG A 202 13.98 -21.06 15.36
C ARG A 202 14.65 -20.72 14.02
N ASP A 203 14.08 -19.79 13.27
CA ASP A 203 14.54 -19.46 11.93
C ASP A 203 15.92 -18.80 11.98
N LEU A 204 16.13 -17.87 12.93
CA LEU A 204 17.43 -17.27 13.22
C LEU A 204 18.48 -18.32 13.58
N LYS A 205 18.15 -19.31 14.42
CA LYS A 205 19.07 -20.39 14.81
C LYS A 205 19.51 -21.23 13.61
N SER A 206 18.68 -21.36 12.58
CA SER A 206 19.00 -22.09 11.34
C SER A 206 19.95 -21.34 10.41
N LEU A 207 20.10 -20.02 10.57
CA LEU A 207 20.97 -19.20 9.72
C LEU A 207 22.46 -19.39 10.04
N PRO A 208 23.38 -19.09 9.11
CA PRO A 208 24.80 -19.00 9.40
C PRO A 208 25.11 -17.98 10.50
N LYS A 209 26.16 -18.23 11.30
CA LYS A 209 26.54 -17.38 12.44
C LYS A 209 26.78 -15.91 12.08
N ALA A 210 27.25 -15.64 10.87
CA ALA A 210 27.39 -14.27 10.38
C ALA A 210 26.04 -13.55 10.29
N LYS A 211 25.03 -14.18 9.66
CA LYS A 211 23.67 -13.64 9.56
C LYS A 211 22.98 -13.52 10.93
N GLN A 212 23.24 -14.47 11.84
CA GLN A 212 22.75 -14.37 13.23
C GLN A 212 23.29 -13.11 13.92
N ARG A 213 24.61 -12.90 13.87
CA ARG A 213 25.23 -11.70 14.46
C ARG A 213 24.73 -10.42 13.82
N GLN A 214 24.52 -10.42 12.50
CA GLN A 214 24.00 -9.27 11.78
C GLN A 214 22.59 -8.90 12.25
N PHE A 215 21.67 -9.87 12.28
CA PHE A 215 20.32 -9.66 12.82
C PHE A 215 20.35 -9.13 14.25
N LEU A 216 21.16 -9.73 15.12
CA LEU A 216 21.29 -9.33 16.52
C LEU A 216 21.98 -7.96 16.71
N SER A 217 22.62 -7.43 15.67
CA SER A 217 23.23 -6.09 15.67
C SER A 217 22.27 -4.97 15.24
N LEU A 218 21.09 -5.32 14.73
CA LEU A 218 20.07 -4.36 14.33
C LEU A 218 19.47 -3.65 15.55
N HIS A 219 18.95 -2.44 15.34
CA HIS A 219 18.35 -1.66 16.41
C HIS A 219 17.09 -2.35 16.96
N ASN A 220 16.84 -2.25 18.27
CA ASN A 220 15.62 -2.78 18.88
C ASN A 220 14.98 -1.71 19.74
N ASN A 221 13.90 -1.10 19.23
CA ASN A 221 13.12 -0.12 19.97
C ASN A 221 12.17 -0.77 21.00
N PHE A 222 12.03 -2.10 20.99
CA PHE A 222 11.17 -2.86 21.91
C PHE A 222 11.98 -3.93 22.66
N PRO A 223 13.00 -3.53 23.44
CA PRO A 223 13.74 -4.48 24.27
C PRO A 223 12.84 -5.06 25.37
N GLY A 224 13.10 -6.29 25.80
CA GLY A 224 12.34 -6.93 26.87
C GLY A 224 12.02 -8.39 26.57
N LYS A 225 10.76 -8.80 26.83
CA LYS A 225 10.33 -10.21 26.79
C LYS A 225 10.45 -10.87 25.41
N TYR A 226 10.32 -10.10 24.33
CA TYR A 226 10.32 -10.60 22.94
C TYR A 226 11.36 -9.86 22.09
N PRO A 227 12.66 -10.05 22.36
CA PRO A 227 13.71 -9.26 21.73
C PRO A 227 13.81 -9.48 20.21
N PHE A 228 13.60 -10.69 19.68
CA PHE A 228 13.71 -10.94 18.24
C PHE A 228 12.54 -10.34 17.48
N SER A 229 11.33 -10.43 18.04
CA SER A 229 10.14 -9.77 17.52
C SER A 229 10.29 -8.25 17.59
N GLY A 230 10.93 -7.72 18.64
CA GLY A 230 11.26 -6.30 18.76
C GLY A 230 12.20 -5.81 17.66
N ILE A 231 13.25 -6.58 17.34
CA ILE A 231 14.15 -6.30 16.20
C ILE A 231 13.37 -6.32 14.88
N MET A 232 12.57 -7.36 14.61
CA MET A 232 11.74 -7.42 13.40
C MET A 232 10.80 -6.22 13.31
N ARG A 233 10.08 -5.90 14.39
CA ARG A 233 9.14 -4.78 14.44
C ARG A 233 9.81 -3.42 14.19
N THR A 234 11.07 -3.27 14.58
CA THR A 234 11.81 -2.02 14.43
C THR A 234 12.37 -1.84 13.02
N ASN A 235 12.78 -2.93 12.35
CA ASN A 235 13.60 -2.84 11.13
C ASN A 235 12.95 -3.45 9.89
N ALA A 236 11.86 -4.22 10.03
CA ALA A 236 11.29 -4.92 8.89
C ALA A 236 10.60 -3.95 7.93
N LEU A 237 10.95 -4.05 6.64
CA LEU A 237 10.21 -3.39 5.57
C LEU A 237 9.16 -4.36 5.01
N PRO A 238 7.98 -3.86 4.60
CA PRO A 238 6.95 -4.70 3.99
C PRO A 238 7.43 -5.26 2.64
N CYS A 239 7.22 -6.54 2.40
CA CYS A 239 7.51 -7.20 1.12
C CYS A 239 6.43 -6.87 0.08
N GLY A 240 6.28 -5.59 -0.23
CA GLY A 240 5.31 -5.04 -1.19
C GLY A 240 4.22 -4.21 -0.53
N SER A 241 3.53 -3.40 -1.35
CA SER A 241 2.43 -2.57 -0.88
C SER A 241 1.30 -3.43 -0.29
N GLY A 242 0.88 -3.11 0.94
CA GLY A 242 -0.17 -3.85 1.65
C GLY A 242 0.23 -5.27 2.11
N ALA A 243 1.49 -5.69 1.93
CA ALA A 243 1.94 -7.01 2.32
C ALA A 243 1.75 -7.26 3.83
N SER A 244 1.35 -8.49 4.19
CA SER A 244 1.36 -8.95 5.59
C SER A 244 2.70 -9.52 6.02
N VAL A 245 3.62 -9.70 5.06
CA VAL A 245 4.98 -10.19 5.29
C VAL A 245 5.91 -8.99 5.32
N GLY A 246 6.75 -8.93 6.34
CA GLY A 246 7.87 -8.00 6.42
C GLY A 246 9.19 -8.74 6.47
N ALA A 247 10.26 -8.07 6.07
CA ALA A 247 11.60 -8.62 5.95
C ALA A 247 12.65 -7.68 6.55
N VAL A 248 13.68 -8.27 7.15
CA VAL A 248 14.88 -7.54 7.57
C VAL A 248 16.06 -7.90 6.68
N TYR A 249 16.95 -6.94 6.47
CA TYR A 249 17.97 -6.97 5.44
C TYR A 249 19.36 -6.69 6.01
N PRO A 250 20.42 -7.17 5.34
CA PRO A 250 21.81 -6.98 5.78
C PRO A 250 22.23 -5.53 5.97
N THR A 251 22.01 -4.69 4.96
CA THR A 251 22.52 -3.32 4.88
C THR A 251 21.38 -2.32 4.86
N ILE A 252 20.27 -2.64 4.19
CA ILE A 252 19.12 -1.74 4.04
C ILE A 252 18.54 -1.32 5.41
N CYS A 253 18.58 -2.19 6.43
CA CYS A 253 18.13 -1.85 7.79
C CYS A 253 19.02 -0.80 8.51
N PHE A 254 20.15 -0.39 7.94
CA PHE A 254 20.96 0.72 8.47
C PHE A 254 20.67 2.07 7.79
N ILE A 255 19.81 2.13 6.76
CA ILE A 255 19.44 3.38 6.10
C ILE A 255 18.54 4.18 7.04
N ASN A 256 18.94 5.38 7.46
CA ASN A 256 18.15 6.19 8.39
C ASN A 256 16.95 6.88 7.73
N HIS A 257 16.10 7.42 8.61
CA HIS A 257 14.95 8.21 8.23
C HIS A 257 15.27 9.67 7.85
N SER A 258 14.57 10.20 6.85
CA SER A 258 14.34 11.63 6.67
C SER A 258 12.90 11.90 6.22
N CYS A 259 12.24 12.94 6.76
CA CYS A 259 10.91 13.35 6.32
C CYS A 259 10.88 13.92 4.89
N ARG A 260 12.08 14.23 4.35
CA ARG A 260 12.35 14.53 2.95
C ARG A 260 13.53 13.66 2.50
N ALA A 261 13.22 12.38 2.30
CA ALA A 261 14.17 11.35 1.90
C ALA A 261 14.76 11.61 0.52
N ASN A 262 15.94 11.03 0.26
CA ASN A 262 16.62 11.10 -1.05
C ASN A 262 16.67 9.75 -1.77
N ALA A 263 16.19 8.69 -1.13
CA ALA A 263 15.98 7.40 -1.73
C ALA A 263 14.58 6.84 -1.42
N HIS A 264 14.14 5.90 -2.26
CA HIS A 264 12.91 5.15 -2.09
C HIS A 264 13.22 3.66 -1.99
N ASN A 265 12.60 3.00 -1.00
CA ASN A 265 12.63 1.55 -0.90
C ASN A 265 11.42 0.95 -1.61
N SER A 266 11.63 -0.14 -2.34
CA SER A 266 10.56 -0.89 -2.99
C SER A 266 10.90 -2.37 -3.03
N TRP A 267 9.92 -3.20 -2.67
CA TRP A 267 10.00 -4.65 -2.85
C TRP A 267 9.79 -4.99 -4.31
N ASN A 268 10.81 -5.60 -4.92
CA ASN A 268 10.72 -6.09 -6.29
C ASN A 268 10.20 -7.52 -6.27
N GLU A 269 8.93 -7.71 -6.66
CA GLU A 269 8.28 -9.03 -6.65
C GLU A 269 8.92 -10.02 -7.62
N ALA A 270 9.51 -9.54 -8.72
CA ALA A 270 10.15 -10.42 -9.70
C ALA A 270 11.49 -10.99 -9.18
N LEU A 271 12.18 -10.24 -8.31
CA LEU A 271 13.47 -10.63 -7.74
C LEU A 271 13.38 -11.20 -6.32
N GLU A 272 12.21 -11.04 -5.68
CA GLU A 272 11.96 -11.33 -4.27
C GLU A 272 12.98 -10.64 -3.34
N GLN A 273 13.27 -9.37 -3.64
CA GLN A 273 14.33 -8.57 -2.99
C GLN A 273 13.86 -7.14 -2.76
N GLU A 274 14.40 -6.49 -1.73
CA GLU A 274 14.23 -5.05 -1.56
C GLU A 274 15.23 -4.31 -2.43
N THR A 275 14.77 -3.24 -3.06
CA THR A 275 15.57 -2.34 -3.86
C THR A 275 15.53 -0.94 -3.26
N ILE A 276 16.65 -0.22 -3.31
CA ILE A 276 16.75 1.18 -2.92
C ILE A 276 17.16 1.98 -4.15
N HIS A 277 16.35 2.94 -4.57
CA HIS A 277 16.66 3.82 -5.69
C HIS A 277 16.81 5.27 -5.23
N ALA A 278 17.78 5.99 -5.78
CA ALA A 278 17.92 7.42 -5.56
C ALA A 278 16.78 8.17 -6.28
N ILE A 279 16.03 8.99 -5.55
CA ILE A 279 14.90 9.77 -6.12
C ILE A 279 15.28 11.22 -6.42
N ARG A 280 16.52 11.59 -6.12
CA ARG A 280 17.20 12.81 -6.55
C ARG A 280 18.70 12.52 -6.60
N ASP A 281 19.48 13.47 -7.13
CA ASP A 281 20.93 13.40 -7.02
C ASP A 281 21.35 13.40 -5.54
N ILE A 282 22.34 12.55 -5.21
CA ILE A 282 22.95 12.43 -3.88
C ILE A 282 24.45 12.70 -4.04
N GLU A 283 24.96 13.70 -3.32
CA GLU A 283 26.35 14.12 -3.43
C GLU A 283 27.30 13.25 -2.58
N PRO A 284 28.61 13.18 -2.90
CA PRO A 284 29.58 12.46 -2.08
C PRO A 284 29.56 12.95 -0.62
N GLY A 285 29.53 12.02 0.34
CA GLY A 285 29.45 12.30 1.77
C GLY A 285 28.03 12.56 2.28
N GLU A 286 27.03 12.67 1.40
CA GLU A 286 25.63 12.78 1.81
C GLU A 286 25.09 11.43 2.30
N GLU A 287 24.28 11.46 3.35
CA GLU A 287 23.60 10.28 3.87
C GLU A 287 22.41 9.88 2.98
N ILE A 288 22.34 8.61 2.64
CA ILE A 288 21.20 7.99 1.94
C ILE A 288 20.12 7.71 2.98
N THR A 289 18.91 8.21 2.74
CA THR A 289 17.78 8.15 3.66
C THR A 289 16.49 7.74 2.96
N ILE A 290 15.62 7.04 3.68
CA ILE A 290 14.25 6.69 3.25
C ILE A 290 13.21 7.29 4.21
N SER A 291 11.94 7.31 3.83
CA SER A 291 10.87 7.69 4.76
C SER A 291 10.39 6.48 5.54
N TYR A 292 10.30 6.60 6.86
CA TYR A 292 9.69 5.58 7.73
C TYR A 292 8.23 5.91 8.03
N ASP A 293 7.88 7.20 7.98
CA ASP A 293 6.56 7.69 8.33
C ASP A 293 5.59 7.70 7.15
N HIS A 294 4.31 7.84 7.47
CA HIS A 294 3.21 7.92 6.51
C HIS A 294 2.88 9.37 6.11
N GLY A 295 3.80 10.30 6.29
CA GLY A 295 3.64 11.73 6.02
C GLY A 295 2.93 12.50 7.13
N GLY A 296 2.30 13.62 6.73
CA GLY A 296 1.57 14.50 7.64
C GLY A 296 2.44 15.54 8.37
N PRO A 297 1.81 16.38 9.22
CA PRO A 297 2.48 17.46 9.93
C PRO A 297 3.43 16.94 11.01
N SER A 298 4.38 17.77 11.41
CA SER A 298 5.38 17.51 12.44
C SER A 298 4.76 17.04 13.76
N SER A 299 3.61 17.59 14.13
CA SER A 299 2.84 17.21 15.33
C SER A 299 2.34 15.77 15.33
N HIS A 300 2.26 15.13 14.16
CA HIS A 300 1.88 13.72 14.02
C HIS A 300 3.12 12.82 13.84
N ARG A 301 3.98 13.15 12.88
CA ARG A 301 5.12 12.29 12.52
C ARG A 301 6.19 12.22 13.61
N LYS A 302 6.49 13.30 14.34
CA LYS A 302 7.50 13.29 15.42
C LYS A 302 7.14 12.32 16.56
N PRO A 303 5.96 12.39 17.20
CA PRO A 303 5.60 11.44 18.25
C PRO A 303 5.46 10.01 17.71
N TRP A 304 4.96 9.84 16.47
CA TRP A 304 4.87 8.52 15.85
C TRP A 304 6.25 7.88 15.64
N LEU A 305 7.24 8.63 15.12
CA LEU A 305 8.61 8.15 14.95
C LEU A 305 9.25 7.81 16.31
N LYS A 306 9.01 8.65 17.33
CA LYS A 306 9.48 8.39 18.69
C LYS A 306 8.90 7.10 19.26
N GLU A 307 7.60 6.87 19.11
CA GLU A 307 6.92 5.67 19.59
C GLU A 307 7.35 4.41 18.83
N LYS A 308 7.44 4.48 17.50
CA LYS A 308 7.70 3.30 16.66
C LYS A 308 9.18 2.95 16.52
N PHE A 309 10.07 3.95 16.52
CA PHE A 309 11.50 3.78 16.25
C PHE A 309 12.44 4.34 17.32
N GLY A 310 11.93 5.03 18.35
CA GLY A 310 12.73 5.40 19.54
C GLY A 310 13.55 6.69 19.43
N PHE A 311 13.49 7.39 18.29
CA PHE A 311 14.28 8.60 18.06
C PHE A 311 13.42 9.86 17.90
N ASP A 312 13.99 11.01 18.24
CA ASP A 312 13.40 12.32 17.94
C ASP A 312 13.89 12.77 16.57
N CYS A 313 12.99 12.88 15.59
CA CYS A 313 13.37 13.21 14.23
C CYS A 313 13.96 14.62 14.14
N ASP A 314 15.20 14.66 13.69
CA ASP A 314 16.04 15.85 13.58
C ASP A 314 16.51 16.08 12.14
N CYS A 315 15.81 15.52 11.15
CA CYS A 315 16.08 15.78 9.73
C CYS A 315 15.95 17.27 9.40
N PHE A 316 16.47 17.69 8.24
CA PHE A 316 16.41 19.08 7.76
C PHE A 316 15.03 19.71 7.92
N VAL A 317 13.95 19.00 7.51
CA VAL A 317 12.57 19.50 7.63
C VAL A 317 12.17 19.72 9.09
N CYS A 318 12.46 18.76 9.97
CA CYS A 318 12.10 18.84 11.39
C CYS A 318 12.90 19.89 12.18
N ARG A 319 14.03 20.35 11.64
CA ARG A 319 14.89 21.42 12.18
C ARG A 319 14.64 22.80 11.56
N LEU A 320 13.71 22.92 10.62
CA LEU A 320 13.34 24.22 10.05
C LEU A 320 12.92 25.19 11.16
N PRO A 321 13.17 26.50 10.98
CA PRO A 321 12.58 27.53 11.84
C PRO A 321 11.06 27.36 11.92
N LEU A 322 10.46 27.69 13.07
CA LEU A 322 9.03 27.43 13.34
C LEU A 322 8.11 27.89 12.22
N VAL A 323 8.32 29.08 11.66
CA VAL A 323 7.50 29.63 10.57
C VAL A 323 7.60 28.79 9.29
N GLU A 324 8.79 28.29 8.94
CA GLU A 324 8.97 27.45 7.75
C GLU A 324 8.45 26.02 7.99
N LEU A 325 8.60 25.51 9.23
CA LEU A 325 8.00 24.24 9.63
C LEU A 325 6.47 24.28 9.56
N GLU A 326 5.84 25.37 10.00
CA GLU A 326 4.39 25.57 9.92
C GLU A 326 3.89 25.61 8.47
N LYS A 327 4.64 26.23 7.55
CA LYS A 327 4.34 26.19 6.11
C LYS A 327 4.41 24.76 5.55
N SER A 328 5.46 24.00 5.91
CA SER A 328 5.58 22.58 5.54
C SER A 328 4.43 21.75 6.11
N ASP A 329 4.08 21.95 7.38
CA ASP A 329 2.97 21.26 8.03
C ASP A 329 1.62 21.59 7.38
N LYS A 330 1.41 22.83 6.92
CA LYS A 330 0.22 23.21 6.17
C LYS A 330 0.14 22.47 4.82
N ARG A 331 1.24 22.43 4.06
CA ARG A 331 1.29 21.68 2.79
C ARG A 331 1.06 20.19 3.01
N ARG A 332 1.66 19.59 4.04
CA ARG A 332 1.47 18.16 4.35
C ARG A 332 0.05 17.82 4.79
N LYS A 333 -0.63 18.71 5.52
CA LYS A 333 -2.07 18.57 5.81
C LYS A 333 -2.91 18.65 4.52
N GLN A 334 -2.57 19.58 3.62
CA GLN A 334 -3.24 19.70 2.34
C GLN A 334 -3.03 18.46 1.46
N ILE A 335 -1.82 17.89 1.43
CA ILE A 335 -1.52 16.62 0.76
C ILE A 335 -2.42 15.50 1.30
N GLN A 336 -2.53 15.36 2.63
CA GLN A 336 -3.38 14.33 3.25
C GLN A 336 -4.87 14.52 2.91
N GLN A 337 -5.36 15.75 2.93
CA GLN A 337 -6.74 16.05 2.58
C GLN A 337 -7.03 15.71 1.12
N LEU A 338 -6.18 16.16 0.20
CA LEU A 338 -6.32 15.87 -1.23
C LEU A 338 -6.24 14.37 -1.52
N ASP A 339 -5.31 13.63 -0.90
CA ASP A 339 -5.20 12.17 -1.06
C ASP A 339 -6.50 11.45 -0.63
N GLN A 340 -7.13 11.91 0.46
CA GLN A 340 -8.42 11.39 0.93
C GLN A 340 -9.57 11.74 -0.03
N ASP A 341 -9.63 12.99 -0.50
CA ASP A 341 -10.69 13.47 -1.39
C ASP A 341 -10.61 12.87 -2.80
N ILE A 342 -9.41 12.55 -3.27
CA ILE A 342 -9.16 11.82 -4.52
C ILE A 342 -9.51 10.34 -4.35
N GLY A 343 -9.16 9.76 -3.20
CA GLY A 343 -9.41 8.37 -2.88
C GLY A 343 -10.89 7.99 -2.69
N ASP A 344 -11.83 8.96 -2.68
CA ASP A 344 -13.27 8.71 -2.63
C ASP A 344 -13.81 8.22 -3.98
N PRO A 345 -14.20 6.93 -4.09
CA PRO A 345 -14.75 6.35 -5.31
C PRO A 345 -15.97 7.08 -5.87
N PHE A 346 -16.84 7.57 -4.98
CA PHE A 346 -18.08 8.21 -5.37
C PHE A 346 -17.81 9.56 -6.00
N ARG A 347 -16.88 10.33 -5.41
CA ARG A 347 -16.48 11.63 -5.95
C ARG A 347 -15.80 11.49 -7.30
N MET A 348 -14.93 10.49 -7.45
CA MET A 348 -14.27 10.16 -8.72
C MET A 348 -15.29 9.97 -9.86
N MET A 349 -16.41 9.29 -9.59
CA MET A 349 -17.46 9.02 -10.58
C MET A 349 -18.42 10.20 -10.78
N SER A 350 -18.92 10.79 -9.68
CA SER A 350 -19.97 11.81 -9.71
C SER A 350 -19.46 13.21 -10.07
N SER A 351 -18.21 13.51 -9.73
CA SER A 351 -17.58 14.83 -9.89
C SER A 351 -16.16 14.72 -10.48
N PRO A 352 -15.99 14.05 -11.64
CA PRO A 352 -14.67 13.66 -12.14
C PRO A 352 -13.78 14.85 -12.47
N SER A 353 -14.34 15.98 -12.93
CA SER A 353 -13.56 17.21 -13.15
C SER A 353 -12.99 17.73 -11.82
N ALA A 354 -13.76 17.73 -10.75
CA ALA A 354 -13.28 18.19 -9.44
C ALA A 354 -12.18 17.25 -8.89
N SER A 355 -12.35 15.94 -9.00
CA SER A 355 -11.30 14.97 -8.65
C SER A 355 -10.02 15.16 -9.46
N LEU A 356 -10.16 15.47 -10.77
CA LEU A 356 -9.01 15.73 -11.63
C LEU A 356 -8.29 17.04 -11.26
N LEU A 357 -9.03 18.08 -10.86
CA LEU A 357 -8.43 19.32 -10.32
C LEU A 357 -7.70 19.08 -8.99
N ASP A 358 -8.21 18.20 -8.13
CA ASP A 358 -7.53 17.85 -6.89
C ASP A 358 -6.24 17.07 -7.15
N CYS A 359 -6.22 16.17 -8.15
CA CYS A 359 -4.99 15.51 -8.59
C CYS A 359 -3.94 16.54 -9.03
N ARG A 360 -4.34 17.55 -9.82
CA ARG A 360 -3.45 18.67 -10.21
C ARG A 360 -2.92 19.42 -9.00
N SER A 361 -3.81 19.75 -8.07
CA SER A 361 -3.48 20.48 -6.84
C SER A 361 -2.53 19.67 -5.95
N LEU A 362 -2.74 18.35 -5.86
CA LEU A 362 -1.89 17.44 -5.11
C LEU A 362 -0.48 17.42 -5.70
N LEU A 363 -0.35 17.26 -7.02
CA LEU A 363 0.94 17.30 -7.70
C LEU A 363 1.69 18.62 -7.46
N GLN A 364 0.98 19.76 -7.51
CA GLN A 364 1.59 21.06 -7.22
C GLN A 364 2.11 21.15 -5.78
N VAL A 365 1.29 20.77 -4.79
CA VAL A 365 1.70 20.84 -3.37
C VAL A 365 2.82 19.84 -3.05
N LEU A 366 2.82 18.66 -3.70
CA LEU A 366 3.92 17.71 -3.61
C LEU A 366 5.23 18.33 -4.10
N LYS A 367 5.22 18.98 -5.27
CA LYS A 367 6.39 19.67 -5.82
C LYS A 367 6.89 20.76 -4.88
N GLU A 368 6.00 21.56 -4.31
CA GLU A 368 6.35 22.62 -3.36
C GLU A 368 6.95 22.09 -2.03
N GLU A 369 6.53 20.90 -1.59
CA GLU A 369 6.99 20.32 -0.32
C GLU A 369 8.28 19.51 -0.45
N PHE A 370 8.41 18.76 -1.56
CA PHE A 370 9.52 17.83 -1.77
C PHE A 370 10.58 18.35 -2.75
N GLU A 371 10.37 19.53 -3.34
CA GLU A 371 11.27 20.24 -4.27
C GLU A 371 11.54 19.51 -5.60
N GLU A 372 10.90 18.36 -5.85
CA GLU A 372 11.07 17.54 -7.06
C GLU A 372 9.76 16.84 -7.46
N ASP A 373 9.59 16.56 -8.76
CA ASP A 373 8.40 15.86 -9.31
C ASP A 373 8.47 14.32 -9.15
N THR A 374 9.51 13.80 -8.47
CA THR A 374 9.90 12.38 -8.44
C THR A 374 9.49 11.63 -7.18
N SER A 375 8.61 12.20 -6.36
CA SER A 375 8.02 11.47 -5.23
C SER A 375 7.14 10.33 -5.74
N ILE A 376 7.21 9.15 -5.12
CA ILE A 376 6.28 8.04 -5.41
C ILE A 376 4.80 8.44 -5.24
N LEU A 377 4.53 9.46 -4.41
CA LEU A 377 3.19 10.06 -4.28
C LEU A 377 2.74 10.75 -5.58
N GLY A 378 3.67 11.31 -6.34
CA GLY A 378 3.39 11.87 -7.67
C GLY A 378 3.01 10.78 -8.69
N ALA A 379 3.64 9.61 -8.62
CA ALA A 379 3.22 8.46 -9.43
C ALA A 379 1.79 8.02 -9.09
N ARG A 380 1.46 7.98 -7.79
CA ARG A 380 0.10 7.64 -7.32
C ARG A 380 -0.93 8.67 -7.81
N ALA A 381 -0.67 9.96 -7.62
CA ALA A 381 -1.58 11.02 -8.07
C ALA A 381 -1.81 11.03 -9.60
N ASN A 382 -0.77 10.75 -10.39
CA ASN A 382 -0.93 10.57 -11.84
C ASN A 382 -1.74 9.31 -12.17
N TYR A 383 -1.54 8.23 -11.42
CA TYR A 383 -2.32 7.02 -11.59
C TYR A 383 -3.81 7.21 -11.20
N ASP A 384 -4.11 7.98 -10.16
CA ASP A 384 -5.49 8.36 -9.81
C ASP A 384 -6.12 9.22 -10.93
N ALA A 385 -5.38 10.19 -11.48
CA ALA A 385 -5.80 10.98 -12.64
C ALA A 385 -6.06 10.12 -13.88
N PHE A 386 -5.23 9.10 -14.10
CA PHE A 386 -5.45 8.07 -15.13
C PHE A 386 -6.77 7.33 -14.89
N GLN A 387 -7.04 6.85 -13.67
CA GLN A 387 -8.27 6.13 -13.37
C GLN A 387 -9.52 6.99 -13.60
N ILE A 388 -9.48 8.27 -13.18
CA ILE A 388 -10.53 9.26 -13.46
C ILE A 388 -10.76 9.41 -14.97
N ALA A 389 -9.70 9.57 -15.76
CA ALA A 389 -9.81 9.73 -17.21
C ALA A 389 -10.41 8.46 -17.87
N ILE A 390 -9.89 7.30 -17.50
CA ILE A 390 -10.19 6.02 -18.14
C ILE A 390 -11.59 5.52 -17.83
N VAL A 391 -12.07 5.68 -16.60
CA VAL A 391 -13.44 5.30 -16.22
C VAL A 391 -14.51 6.10 -16.98
N HIS A 392 -14.15 7.28 -17.48
CA HIS A 392 -14.96 8.18 -18.32
C HIS A 392 -14.66 8.11 -19.84
N GLY A 393 -13.77 7.20 -20.25
CA GLY A 393 -13.44 6.91 -21.64
C GLY A 393 -12.37 7.80 -22.29
N ASP A 394 -11.66 8.64 -21.55
CA ASP A 394 -10.66 9.58 -22.08
C ASP A 394 -9.29 8.90 -22.26
N LEU A 395 -9.11 8.22 -23.40
CA LEU A 395 -7.87 7.52 -23.72
C LEU A 395 -6.69 8.46 -23.97
N ALA A 396 -6.92 9.66 -24.50
CA ALA A 396 -5.86 10.62 -24.79
C ALA A 396 -5.20 11.11 -23.49
N ARG A 397 -5.98 11.62 -22.54
CA ARG A 397 -5.45 12.06 -21.24
C ARG A 397 -4.98 10.89 -20.40
N GLY A 398 -5.71 9.77 -20.43
CA GLY A 398 -5.28 8.54 -19.76
C GLY A 398 -3.87 8.12 -20.17
N ALA A 399 -3.55 8.09 -21.46
CA ALA A 399 -2.19 7.76 -21.91
C ALA A 399 -1.12 8.68 -21.31
N VAL A 400 -1.37 9.99 -21.25
CA VAL A 400 -0.42 10.97 -20.69
C VAL A 400 -0.24 10.78 -19.19
N PHE A 401 -1.32 10.58 -18.43
CA PHE A 401 -1.24 10.34 -16.99
C PHE A 401 -0.54 9.02 -16.65
N ALA A 402 -0.83 7.95 -17.39
CA ALA A 402 -0.13 6.68 -17.22
C ALA A 402 1.37 6.79 -17.54
N ASP A 403 1.74 7.54 -18.59
CA ASP A 403 3.14 7.79 -18.91
C ASP A 403 3.84 8.58 -17.79
N ARG A 404 3.23 9.65 -17.26
CA ARG A 404 3.77 10.39 -16.11
C ARG A 404 3.97 9.49 -14.88
N ALA A 405 2.99 8.64 -14.58
CA ALA A 405 3.12 7.67 -13.49
C ALA A 405 4.24 6.66 -13.75
N PHE A 406 4.40 6.19 -14.99
CA PHE A 406 5.49 5.31 -15.42
C PHE A 406 6.86 5.97 -15.23
N GLN A 407 7.06 7.20 -15.70
CA GLN A 407 8.36 7.89 -15.59
C GLN A 407 8.81 8.03 -14.13
N VAL A 408 7.89 8.36 -13.22
CA VAL A 408 8.20 8.45 -11.78
C VAL A 408 8.51 7.07 -11.19
N ARG A 409 7.73 6.03 -11.54
CA ARG A 409 8.01 4.66 -11.07
C ARG A 409 9.32 4.11 -11.60
N LEU A 410 9.69 4.45 -12.83
CA LEU A 410 10.98 4.06 -13.40
C LEU A 410 12.15 4.57 -12.55
N ILE A 411 12.06 5.81 -12.05
CA ILE A 411 13.05 6.40 -11.14
C ILE A 411 13.02 5.72 -9.76
N CYS A 412 11.84 5.50 -9.19
CA CYS A 412 11.68 5.01 -7.81
C CYS A 412 11.87 3.49 -7.65
N GLU A 413 11.49 2.71 -8.66
CA GLU A 413 11.33 1.25 -8.57
C GLU A 413 12.15 0.49 -9.62
N GLY A 414 12.65 1.19 -10.65
CA GLY A 414 13.40 0.59 -11.76
C GLY A 414 12.50 -0.08 -12.82
N GLU A 415 13.10 -0.43 -13.97
CA GLU A 415 12.41 -0.98 -15.14
C GLU A 415 11.89 -2.42 -14.95
N ASP A 416 12.52 -3.18 -14.06
CA ASP A 416 12.23 -4.58 -13.83
C ASP A 416 11.05 -4.80 -12.86
N SER A 417 10.67 -3.76 -12.09
CA SER A 417 9.49 -3.73 -11.21
C SER A 417 8.21 -4.06 -11.96
N LEU A 418 7.37 -4.91 -11.38
CA LEU A 418 6.07 -5.27 -11.96
C LEU A 418 5.14 -4.06 -12.03
N SER A 419 5.21 -3.17 -11.03
CA SER A 419 4.44 -1.93 -10.98
C SER A 419 4.86 -0.95 -12.09
N THR A 420 6.16 -0.80 -12.32
CA THR A 420 6.69 0.00 -13.44
C THR A 420 6.24 -0.54 -14.79
N LYS A 421 6.42 -1.85 -15.03
CA LYS A 421 5.97 -2.52 -16.27
C LYS A 421 4.47 -2.40 -16.48
N ARG A 422 3.68 -2.46 -15.40
CA ARG A 422 2.23 -2.25 -15.47
C ARG A 422 1.91 -0.86 -15.99
N MET A 423 2.51 0.20 -15.44
CA MET A 423 2.27 1.58 -15.89
C MET A 423 2.72 1.80 -17.33
N GLN A 424 3.85 1.22 -17.74
CA GLN A 424 4.28 1.25 -19.14
C GLN A 424 3.21 0.67 -20.07
N ARG A 425 2.67 -0.52 -19.76
CA ARG A 425 1.61 -1.14 -20.55
C ARG A 425 0.33 -0.29 -20.59
N LEU A 426 -0.03 0.38 -19.49
CA LEU A 426 -1.19 1.26 -19.47
C LEU A 426 -0.96 2.56 -20.26
N ALA A 427 0.27 3.08 -20.31
CA ALA A 427 0.63 4.21 -21.17
C ALA A 427 0.56 3.83 -22.66
N GLU A 428 0.98 2.60 -22.99
CA GLU A 428 0.93 2.04 -24.33
C GLU A 428 -0.51 1.74 -24.78
N ASP A 429 -1.30 1.05 -23.96
CA ASP A 429 -2.68 0.67 -24.24
C ASP A 429 -3.62 0.96 -23.05
N PRO A 430 -4.05 2.22 -22.85
CA PRO A 430 -4.87 2.60 -21.70
C PRO A 430 -6.22 1.86 -21.62
N LYS A 431 -6.73 1.40 -22.76
CA LYS A 431 -8.01 0.65 -22.85
C LYS A 431 -7.91 -0.74 -22.23
N SER A 432 -6.70 -1.25 -22.00
CA SER A 432 -6.46 -2.55 -21.35
C SER A 432 -6.85 -2.54 -19.87
N HIS A 433 -7.02 -1.35 -19.28
CA HIS A 433 -7.46 -1.21 -17.90
C HIS A 433 -8.92 -1.65 -17.74
N PRO A 434 -9.26 -2.47 -16.73
CA PRO A 434 -10.61 -3.01 -16.55
C PRO A 434 -11.72 -1.96 -16.39
N SER A 435 -11.40 -0.78 -15.87
CA SER A 435 -12.37 0.29 -15.64
C SER A 435 -12.72 1.11 -16.89
N PHE A 436 -12.10 0.84 -18.05
CA PHE A 436 -12.29 1.67 -19.25
C PHE A 436 -13.76 1.85 -19.64
N GLY A 437 -14.23 3.09 -19.58
CA GLY A 437 -15.59 3.49 -19.93
C GLY A 437 -16.70 2.87 -19.08
N VAL A 438 -16.37 2.27 -17.93
CA VAL A 438 -17.34 1.55 -17.09
C VAL A 438 -18.39 2.48 -16.49
N HIS A 439 -18.00 3.71 -16.11
CA HIS A 439 -18.96 4.66 -15.54
C HIS A 439 -19.62 5.52 -16.62
N SER A 440 -18.86 6.01 -17.60
CA SER A 440 -19.37 6.94 -18.62
C SER A 440 -18.45 6.97 -19.85
N VAL A 441 -18.97 7.49 -20.97
CA VAL A 441 -18.21 7.77 -22.19
C VAL A 441 -18.27 9.25 -22.59
N ARG A 442 -18.66 10.13 -21.67
CA ARG A 442 -18.77 11.58 -21.92
C ARG A 442 -17.42 12.22 -22.27
N TRP A 443 -16.31 11.64 -21.85
CA TRP A 443 -14.96 12.14 -22.15
C TRP A 443 -14.26 11.33 -23.23
N LYS A 444 -15.01 10.57 -24.03
CA LYS A 444 -14.46 9.66 -25.03
C LYS A 444 -13.49 10.37 -25.98
N THR A 445 -12.24 9.90 -25.95
CA THR A 445 -11.18 10.27 -26.89
C THR A 445 -10.45 9.01 -27.37
N LYS A 446 -9.59 9.15 -28.38
CA LYS A 446 -8.64 8.12 -28.83
C LYS A 446 -7.24 8.55 -28.42
N LYS A 447 -6.35 7.58 -28.14
CA LYS A 447 -4.94 7.86 -27.81
C LYS A 447 -4.25 8.79 -28.82
N GLY A 448 -4.52 8.63 -30.13
CA GLY A 448 -3.96 9.49 -31.18
C GLY A 448 -4.48 10.94 -31.19
N GLN A 449 -5.37 11.32 -30.27
CA GLN A 449 -5.87 12.69 -30.12
C GLN A 449 -5.13 13.48 -29.03
N VAL A 450 -3.98 12.99 -28.54
CA VAL A 450 -3.08 13.80 -27.71
C VAL A 450 -2.51 14.93 -28.58
N PRO A 451 -2.78 16.22 -28.25
CA PRO A 451 -2.28 17.34 -29.03
C PRO A 451 -0.74 17.36 -29.04
N GLN A 452 -0.14 17.53 -30.22
CA GLN A 452 1.31 17.56 -30.40
C GLN A 452 1.87 18.99 -30.46
N GLU A 453 1.03 19.97 -30.79
CA GLU A 453 1.47 21.35 -31.12
C GLU A 453 1.11 22.37 -30.02
N LEU A 454 0.47 21.95 -28.93
CA LEU A 454 0.15 22.86 -27.83
C LEU A 454 1.41 23.29 -27.08
N MET A 455 1.50 24.58 -26.76
CA MET A 455 2.52 25.08 -25.86
C MET A 455 2.34 24.50 -24.45
N ARG A 456 3.39 24.49 -23.62
CA ARG A 456 3.39 23.82 -22.30
C ARG A 456 2.15 24.14 -21.46
N ASP A 457 1.82 25.42 -21.29
CA ASP A 457 0.70 25.83 -20.42
C ASP A 457 -0.67 25.48 -21.04
N GLU A 458 -0.79 25.59 -22.36
CA GLU A 458 -2.00 25.18 -23.09
C GLU A 458 -2.20 23.66 -23.03
N PHE A 459 -1.10 22.90 -23.08
CA PHE A 459 -1.11 21.45 -22.92
C PHE A 459 -1.54 21.04 -21.52
N GLU A 460 -1.01 21.69 -20.46
CA GLU A 460 -1.46 21.44 -19.09
C GLU A 460 -2.94 21.79 -18.93
N ASN A 461 -3.39 22.92 -19.46
CA ASN A 461 -4.80 23.30 -19.43
C ASN A 461 -5.69 22.28 -20.12
N TRP A 462 -5.29 21.81 -21.31
CA TRP A 462 -5.94 20.69 -21.98
C TRP A 462 -5.94 19.44 -21.10
N LEU A 463 -4.77 19.01 -20.59
CA LEU A 463 -4.61 17.77 -19.82
C LEU A 463 -5.51 17.76 -18.58
N TRP A 464 -5.60 18.88 -17.88
CA TRP A 464 -6.40 19.01 -16.66
C TRP A 464 -7.85 19.46 -16.92
N ARG A 465 -8.28 19.49 -18.19
CA ARG A 465 -9.62 19.95 -18.61
C ARG A 465 -9.97 21.33 -18.05
N GLN A 466 -8.99 22.23 -18.01
CA GLN A 466 -9.16 23.63 -17.67
C GLN A 466 -9.18 24.45 -18.97
N GLY A 467 -10.34 25.01 -19.30
CA GLY A 467 -10.56 25.75 -20.54
C GLY A 467 -12.02 26.07 -20.73
#